data_AF-G7Y7J6-F1
#
_entry.id   AF-G7Y7J6-F1
#
_cell.length_a   1.000
_cell.length_b   1.000
_cell.length_c   1.000
_cell.angle_alpha   90.00
_cell.angle_beta   90.00
_cell.angle_gamma   90.00
#
_symmetry.space_group_name_H-M   'P 1'
#
loop_
_entity.id
_entity.type
_entity.pdbx_description
1 polymer ?
#
loop_
_entity_poly.entity_id
_entity_poly.type
_entity_poly.pdbx_seq_one_letter_code
_entity_poly.pdbx_strand_id
1 'polypeptide(L)'
;MRFCILLFFSAFAHANNAYIQRGLEDPYAETPKCEQIRIKACQDLPYNITIFPNDMGQSTQEEAGQEIGQYASLIRIRCSPSLKLFLCSLYFPVCTGMKKPLPPCRSLCEQNRRDCEPLMRGFRYDVSYPFL
;
A
#
# COMPACT_ATOMS: atom_id res chain seq x y z
N MET A 1 10.89 -6.38 5.82
CA MET A 1 9.50 -6.52 5.33
C MET A 1 8.66 -7.55 6.09
N ARG A 2 9.21 -8.34 7.03
CA ARG A 2 8.43 -9.28 7.87
C ARG A 2 7.67 -8.64 9.05
N PHE A 3 7.89 -7.36 9.35
CA PHE A 3 7.20 -6.62 10.41
C PHE A 3 6.14 -5.64 9.88
N CYS A 4 5.90 -5.64 8.56
CA CYS A 4 4.86 -4.84 7.93
C CYS A 4 4.13 -5.62 6.81
N ILE A 5 3.75 -6.90 7.02
CA ILE A 5 2.59 -7.59 6.35
C ILE A 5 2.09 -8.80 7.20
N LEU A 6 2.82 -9.30 8.20
CA LEU A 6 2.49 -10.62 8.78
C LEU A 6 1.94 -10.57 10.20
N LEU A 7 0.60 -10.57 10.33
CA LEU A 7 -0.12 -11.29 11.38
C LEU A 7 -1.48 -11.87 10.90
N PHE A 8 -1.51 -12.60 9.77
CA PHE A 8 -2.63 -13.48 9.43
C PHE A 8 -2.26 -14.82 8.74
N PHE A 9 -1.01 -15.28 8.82
CA PHE A 9 -0.62 -16.63 8.37
C PHE A 9 -0.22 -17.56 9.53
N SER A 10 -0.96 -17.52 10.64
CA SER A 10 -0.81 -18.51 11.73
C SER A 10 -2.05 -19.37 11.97
N ALA A 11 -2.92 -19.51 10.97
CA ALA A 11 -3.94 -20.56 10.97
C ALA A 11 -3.91 -21.26 9.60
N PHE A 12 -3.98 -22.59 9.62
CA PHE A 12 -3.87 -23.51 8.48
C PHE A 12 -2.44 -23.89 8.03
N ALA A 13 -1.59 -24.29 8.98
CA ALA A 13 -0.63 -25.35 8.70
C ALA A 13 -1.36 -26.69 8.83
N HIS A 14 -1.98 -27.20 7.75
CA HIS A 14 -2.30 -28.62 7.56
C HIS A 14 -2.58 -28.90 6.07
N ALA A 15 -1.58 -29.36 5.32
CA ALA A 15 -1.68 -30.43 4.33
C ALA A 15 -0.32 -30.65 3.65
N ASN A 16 0.13 -31.91 3.67
CA ASN A 16 1.29 -32.43 2.95
C ASN A 16 1.16 -32.24 1.44
N ASN A 17 2.28 -31.98 0.75
CA ASN A 17 2.86 -32.85 -0.28
C ASN A 17 3.78 -32.01 -1.21
N ALA A 18 5.01 -32.46 -1.36
CA ALA A 18 6.00 -31.84 -2.24
C ALA A 18 5.73 -32.23 -3.70
N TYR A 19 5.15 -31.33 -4.51
CA TYR A 19 5.24 -31.37 -5.97
C TYR A 19 5.23 -29.95 -6.55
N ILE A 20 6.12 -29.75 -7.52
CA ILE A 20 6.45 -28.54 -8.25
C ILE A 20 5.21 -27.85 -8.85
N GLN A 21 5.02 -26.55 -8.62
CA GLN A 21 4.27 -25.69 -9.53
C GLN A 21 4.99 -24.36 -9.76
N ARG A 22 5.58 -24.22 -10.96
CA ARG A 22 5.54 -22.95 -11.68
C ARG A 22 4.06 -22.54 -11.66
N GLY A 23 3.76 -21.41 -11.00
CA GLY A 23 2.40 -21.02 -10.68
C GLY A 23 1.51 -21.05 -11.92
N LEU A 24 0.34 -21.67 -11.79
CA LEU A 24 -0.77 -21.44 -12.70
C LEU A 24 -1.01 -19.92 -12.70
N GLU A 25 -0.76 -19.26 -13.84
CA GLU A 25 -1.33 -17.92 -14.03
C GLU A 25 -2.84 -18.09 -13.91
N ASP A 26 -3.43 -17.53 -12.86
CA ASP A 26 -4.88 -17.54 -12.70
C ASP A 26 -5.48 -16.81 -13.91
N PRO A 27 -6.23 -17.52 -14.79
CA PRO A 27 -6.79 -16.93 -15.99
C PRO A 27 -7.88 -15.88 -15.69
N TYR A 28 -8.32 -15.78 -14.43
CA TYR A 28 -9.23 -14.75 -13.94
C TYR A 28 -8.52 -13.62 -13.18
N ALA A 29 -7.20 -13.67 -13.01
CA ALA A 29 -6.47 -12.57 -12.40
C ALA A 29 -6.62 -11.30 -13.23
N GLU A 30 -7.04 -10.21 -12.59
CA GLU A 30 -7.15 -8.91 -13.25
C GLU A 30 -5.79 -8.52 -13.85
N THR A 31 -5.83 -8.17 -15.14
CA THR A 31 -4.63 -7.70 -15.84
C THR A 31 -4.16 -6.40 -15.20
N PRO A 32 -2.89 -6.29 -14.80
CA PRO A 32 -2.40 -5.05 -14.22
C PRO A 32 -2.52 -3.90 -15.21
N LYS A 33 -3.14 -2.80 -14.77
CA LYS A 33 -3.38 -1.62 -15.60
C LYS A 33 -2.57 -0.45 -15.08
N CYS A 34 -1.88 0.22 -15.98
CA CYS A 34 -1.21 1.47 -15.68
C CYS A 34 -2.07 2.64 -16.16
N GLU A 35 -2.38 3.56 -15.26
CA GLU A 35 -3.27 4.67 -15.52
C GLU A 35 -2.81 5.96 -14.83
N GLN A 36 -3.26 7.11 -15.34
CA GLN A 36 -2.90 8.40 -14.79
C GLN A 36 -3.60 8.63 -13.43
N ILE A 37 -2.87 9.19 -12.46
CA ILE A 37 -3.42 9.49 -11.14
C ILE A 37 -4.43 10.65 -11.23
N ARG A 38 -5.69 10.35 -10.91
CA ARG A 38 -6.83 11.30 -10.88
C ARG A 38 -7.17 11.78 -9.47
N ILE A 39 -6.68 11.07 -8.45
CA ILE A 39 -6.98 11.37 -7.05
C ILE A 39 -6.13 12.54 -6.55
N LYS A 40 -6.78 13.66 -6.25
CA LYS A 40 -6.15 14.92 -5.83
C LYS A 40 -5.16 14.76 -4.66
N ALA A 41 -5.46 13.87 -3.72
CA ALA A 41 -4.58 13.60 -2.58
C ALA A 41 -3.21 13.05 -2.98
N CYS A 42 -3.09 12.40 -4.15
CA CYS A 42 -1.87 11.79 -4.67
C CYS A 42 -1.37 12.43 -5.97
N GLN A 43 -1.81 13.63 -6.30
CA GLN A 43 -1.17 14.46 -7.32
C GLN A 43 0.10 15.12 -6.77
N ASP A 44 0.94 15.69 -7.63
CA ASP A 44 2.21 16.35 -7.27
C ASP A 44 3.23 15.43 -6.58
N LEU A 45 3.23 14.15 -6.95
CA LEU A 45 4.27 13.20 -6.59
C LEU A 45 5.38 13.20 -7.66
N PRO A 46 6.54 12.60 -7.39
CA PRO A 46 7.58 12.39 -8.40
C PRO A 46 7.16 11.49 -9.58
N TYR A 47 5.95 10.93 -9.55
CA TYR A 47 5.36 10.10 -10.60
C TYR A 47 3.86 10.44 -10.76
N ASN A 48 3.31 10.17 -11.94
CA ASN A 48 1.92 10.49 -12.29
C ASN A 48 1.13 9.31 -12.87
N ILE A 49 1.79 8.15 -13.08
CA ILE A 49 1.17 6.91 -13.55
C ILE A 49 1.24 5.87 -12.43
N THR A 50 0.09 5.29 -12.10
CA THR A 50 -0.08 4.28 -11.05
C THR A 50 -0.45 2.93 -11.67
N ILE A 51 -0.14 1.84 -10.96
CA ILE A 51 -0.55 0.48 -11.33
C ILE A 51 -1.67 -0.03 -10.41
N PHE A 52 -2.67 -0.70 -10.98
CA PHE A 52 -3.74 -1.42 -10.27
C PHE A 52 -3.88 -2.87 -10.77
N PRO A 53 -4.32 -3.82 -9.92
CA PRO A 53 -4.67 -3.65 -8.51
C PRO A 53 -3.44 -3.30 -7.64
N ASN A 54 -3.67 -2.59 -6.55
CA ASN A 54 -2.61 -2.28 -5.59
C ASN A 54 -2.45 -3.43 -4.57
N ASP A 55 -1.37 -3.41 -3.78
CA ASP A 55 -1.10 -4.47 -2.80
C ASP A 55 -2.05 -4.43 -1.58
N MET A 56 -2.87 -3.39 -1.48
CA MET A 56 -3.90 -3.22 -0.45
C MET A 56 -5.24 -3.87 -0.86
N GLY A 57 -5.29 -4.47 -2.05
CA GLY A 57 -6.46 -5.20 -2.55
C GLY A 57 -7.50 -4.34 -3.26
N GLN A 58 -7.22 -3.06 -3.49
CA GLN A 58 -8.11 -2.23 -4.31
C GLN A 58 -7.78 -2.41 -5.79
N SER A 59 -8.83 -2.50 -6.61
CA SER A 59 -8.73 -2.66 -8.06
C SER A 59 -8.89 -1.34 -8.82
N THR A 60 -9.37 -0.28 -8.14
CA THR A 60 -9.61 1.03 -8.76
C THR A 60 -9.04 2.18 -7.94
N GLN A 61 -8.74 3.29 -8.63
CA GLN A 61 -8.36 4.55 -7.98
C GLN A 61 -9.45 5.11 -7.07
N GLU A 62 -10.72 4.88 -7.41
CA GLU A 62 -11.86 5.32 -6.62
C GLU A 62 -11.90 4.63 -5.25
N GLU A 63 -11.73 3.30 -5.22
CA GLU A 63 -11.64 2.52 -3.97
C GLU A 63 -10.43 2.95 -3.13
N ALA A 64 -9.24 2.99 -3.75
CA ALA A 64 -8.02 3.44 -3.07
C ALA A 64 -8.13 4.90 -2.59
N GLY A 65 -8.87 5.74 -3.33
CA GLY A 65 -9.13 7.13 -3.02
C GLY A 65 -10.03 7.32 -1.80
N GLN A 66 -11.02 6.43 -1.61
CA GLN A 66 -11.84 6.40 -0.41
C GLN A 66 -11.01 6.04 0.83
N GLU A 67 -10.17 5.02 0.72
CA GLU A 67 -9.31 4.57 1.82
C GLU A 67 -8.26 5.63 2.21
N ILE A 68 -7.52 6.17 1.25
CA ILE A 68 -6.51 7.20 1.55
C ILE A 68 -7.15 8.49 2.10
N GLY A 69 -8.43 8.74 1.79
CA GLY A 69 -9.19 9.88 2.30
C GLY A 69 -9.26 9.92 3.83
N GLN A 70 -9.23 8.76 4.50
CA GLN A 70 -9.23 8.66 5.97
C GLN A 70 -7.98 9.30 6.60
N TYR A 71 -6.87 9.36 5.84
CA TYR A 71 -5.60 9.94 6.26
C TYR A 71 -5.46 11.43 5.91
N ALA A 72 -6.49 12.06 5.33
CA ALA A 72 -6.42 13.45 4.89
C ALA A 72 -5.99 14.42 6.00
N SER A 73 -6.46 14.19 7.24
CA SER A 73 -6.06 15.00 8.41
C SER A 73 -4.57 14.85 8.71
N LEU A 74 -4.02 13.63 8.65
CA LEU A 74 -2.59 13.37 8.91
C LEU A 74 -1.71 13.99 7.81
N ILE A 75 -2.14 13.88 6.54
CA ILE A 75 -1.46 14.51 5.40
C ILE A 75 -1.44 16.04 5.57
N ARG A 76 -2.51 16.64 6.08
CA ARG A 76 -2.60 18.09 6.35
C ARG A 76 -1.75 18.52 7.55
N ILE A 77 -1.73 17.73 8.62
CA ILE A 77 -0.92 17.99 9.83
C ILE A 77 0.58 17.88 9.52
N ARG A 78 0.97 17.08 8.52
CA ARG A 78 2.36 16.92 8.06
C ARG A 78 3.32 16.51 9.18
N CYS A 79 2.95 15.46 9.93
CA CYS A 79 3.81 14.87 10.96
C CYS A 79 5.17 14.39 10.44
N SER A 80 5.24 13.96 9.16
CA SER A 80 6.48 13.67 8.45
C SER A 80 6.48 14.36 7.09
N PRO A 81 7.64 14.86 6.60
CA PRO A 81 7.73 15.47 5.27
C PRO A 81 7.41 14.48 4.13
N SER A 82 7.53 13.18 4.40
CA SER A 82 7.36 12.13 3.41
C SER A 82 6.06 11.34 3.52
N LEU A 83 5.13 11.75 4.40
CA LEU A 83 3.90 11.00 4.67
C LEU A 83 3.01 10.86 3.43
N LYS A 84 2.81 11.96 2.69
CA LYS A 84 2.03 11.95 1.45
C LYS A 84 2.61 10.96 0.45
N LEU A 85 3.93 10.99 0.26
CA LEU A 85 4.63 10.07 -0.63
C LEU A 85 4.49 8.63 -0.17
N PHE A 86 4.66 8.36 1.12
CA PHE A 86 4.53 7.02 1.70
C PHE A 86 3.12 6.44 1.50
N LEU A 87 2.08 7.17 1.92
CA LEU A 87 0.69 6.73 1.76
C LEU A 87 0.35 6.50 0.29
N CYS A 88 0.68 7.46 -0.58
CA CYS A 88 0.40 7.30 -2.00
C CYS A 88 1.22 6.16 -2.63
N SER A 89 2.43 5.85 -2.17
CA SER A 89 3.18 4.69 -2.69
C SER A 89 2.56 3.34 -2.30
N LEU A 90 1.71 3.29 -1.28
CA LEU A 90 0.92 2.10 -0.91
C LEU A 90 -0.37 2.01 -1.73
N TYR A 91 -1.15 3.10 -1.79
CA TYR A 91 -2.48 3.11 -2.40
C TYR A 91 -2.47 3.38 -3.92
N PHE A 92 -1.49 4.13 -4.40
CA PHE A 92 -1.30 4.53 -5.80
C PHE A 92 0.14 4.24 -6.24
N PRO A 93 0.58 2.97 -6.21
CA PRO A 93 1.97 2.60 -6.45
C PRO A 93 2.41 2.98 -7.87
N VAL A 94 3.66 3.43 -8.02
CA VAL A 94 4.24 3.80 -9.32
C VAL A 94 4.18 2.63 -10.31
N CYS A 95 3.74 2.90 -11.55
CA CYS A 95 3.82 1.93 -12.63
C CYS A 95 5.26 1.84 -13.16
N THR A 96 5.88 0.65 -13.05
CA THR A 96 7.26 0.37 -13.47
C THR A 96 7.36 -0.59 -14.66
N GLY A 97 6.23 -0.98 -15.26
CA GLY A 97 6.15 -2.03 -16.28
C GLY A 97 6.20 -3.46 -15.72
N MET A 98 6.37 -3.61 -14.40
CA MET A 98 6.24 -4.90 -13.72
C MET A 98 4.75 -5.31 -13.60
N LYS A 99 4.48 -6.61 -13.53
CA LYS A 99 3.12 -7.15 -13.30
C LYS A 99 2.58 -6.86 -11.88
N LYS A 100 3.40 -6.38 -10.95
CA LYS A 100 3.03 -6.14 -9.57
C LYS A 100 3.53 -4.76 -9.09
N PRO A 101 2.83 -4.12 -8.15
CA PRO A 101 3.30 -2.93 -7.47
C PRO A 101 4.70 -3.11 -6.86
N LEU A 102 5.47 -2.02 -6.83
CA LEU A 102 6.70 -1.97 -6.06
C LEU A 102 6.37 -1.45 -4.65
N PRO A 103 6.67 -2.20 -3.57
CA PRO A 103 6.39 -1.74 -2.22
C PRO A 103 7.33 -0.57 -1.83
N PRO A 104 6.91 0.31 -0.91
CA PRO A 104 7.77 1.38 -0.42
C PRO A 104 9.03 0.84 0.26
N CYS A 105 10.11 1.61 0.19
CA CYS A 105 11.33 1.29 0.89
C CYS A 105 11.09 1.20 2.41
N ARG A 106 11.72 0.23 3.07
CA ARG A 106 11.62 0.04 4.52
C ARG A 106 11.98 1.32 5.30
N SER A 107 13.03 2.02 4.88
CA SER A 107 13.47 3.26 5.51
C SER A 107 12.39 4.35 5.50
N LEU A 108 11.65 4.46 4.40
CA LEU A 108 10.54 5.39 4.25
C LEU A 108 9.38 5.04 5.21
N CYS A 109 9.01 3.77 5.30
CA CYS A 109 7.99 3.30 6.25
C CYS A 109 8.39 3.63 7.70
N GLU A 110 9.58 3.21 8.11
CA GLU A 110 10.04 3.37 9.50
C GLU A 110 10.18 4.85 9.90
N GLN A 111 10.56 5.73 8.97
CA GLN A 111 10.57 7.17 9.22
C GLN A 111 9.15 7.69 9.47
N ASN A 112 8.22 7.42 8.56
CA ASN A 112 6.84 7.90 8.70
C ASN A 112 6.15 7.34 9.94
N ARG A 113 6.41 6.07 10.28
CA ARG A 113 5.93 5.47 11.52
C ARG A 113 6.45 6.22 12.74
N ARG A 114 7.78 6.39 12.87
CA ARG A 114 8.37 7.12 14.02
C ARG A 114 7.79 8.53 14.17
N ASP A 115 7.62 9.23 13.06
CA ASP A 115 7.20 10.63 13.04
C ASP A 115 5.69 10.79 13.33
N CYS A 116 4.84 9.88 12.83
CA CYS A 116 3.39 10.04 12.82
C CYS A 116 2.65 9.14 13.84
N GLU A 117 3.25 8.05 14.30
CA GLU A 117 2.64 7.12 15.25
C GLU A 117 2.16 7.80 16.54
N PRO A 118 2.91 8.74 17.17
CA PRO A 118 2.43 9.44 18.36
C PRO A 118 1.13 10.23 18.13
N LEU A 119 1.00 10.87 16.96
CA LEU A 119 -0.20 11.61 16.58
C LEU A 119 -1.35 10.67 16.25
N MET A 120 -1.08 9.57 15.54
CA MET A 120 -2.09 8.56 15.25
C MET A 120 -2.71 7.97 16.51
N ARG A 121 -1.90 7.66 17.53
CA ARG A 121 -2.40 7.21 18.85
C ARG A 121 -3.30 8.27 19.51
N GLY A 122 -2.93 9.55 19.42
CA GLY A 122 -3.71 10.66 19.98
C GLY A 122 -5.09 10.83 19.34
N PHE A 123 -5.17 10.66 18.02
CA PHE A 123 -6.42 10.75 17.25
C PHE A 123 -7.19 9.42 17.15
N ARG A 124 -6.71 8.35 17.81
CA ARG A 124 -7.29 6.99 17.77
C ARG A 124 -7.37 6.41 16.35
N TYR A 125 -6.43 6.77 15.49
CA TYR A 125 -6.20 6.00 14.26
C TYR A 125 -5.67 4.62 14.62
N ASP A 126 -6.03 3.61 13.83
CA ASP A 126 -5.39 2.31 13.95
C ASP A 126 -3.93 2.41 13.50
N VAL A 127 -3.01 2.42 14.46
CA VAL A 127 -1.56 2.47 14.20
C VAL A 127 -1.03 1.22 13.49
N SER A 128 -1.83 0.15 13.49
CA SER A 128 -1.59 -1.08 12.76
C SER A 128 -1.68 -0.85 11.24
N TYR A 129 -2.45 0.14 10.79
CA TYR A 129 -2.68 0.40 9.38
C TYR A 129 -2.40 1.88 9.08
N PRO A 130 -1.35 2.25 8.31
CA PRO A 130 -0.76 1.56 7.16
C PRO A 130 0.73 1.20 7.38
N PHE A 131 1.10 0.94 8.63
CA PHE A 131 2.49 0.68 9.04
C PHE A 131 2.76 -0.78 9.42
N LEU A 132 1.75 -1.65 9.43
CA LEU A 132 1.91 -3.10 9.35
C LEU A 132 1.91 -3.58 7.89
#